data_AF-A0A6G1RDT0-F1
#
_entry.id   AF-A0A6G1RDT0-F1
#
_cell.length_a   1.000
_cell.length_b   1.000
_cell.length_c   1.000
_cell.angle_alpha   90.00
_cell.angle_beta   90.00
_cell.angle_gamma   90.00
#
_symmetry.space_group_name_H-M   'P 1'
#
loop_
_entity.id
_entity.type
_entity.pdbx_description
1 polymer ?
#
loop_
_entity_poly.entity_id
_entity_poly.type
_entity_poly.pdbx_seq_one_letter_code
_entity_poly.pdbx_strand_id
1 'polypeptide(L)'
;GAGWEGARGGPGVPAASPGRRREHRSTGEMWYEILPGMAIMGICLSIPGLSTLYINRWCNGGKEKRIARYPIQWTLMERDRRVSGVNKYYVSKGLENID
;
A
#
# COMPACT_ATOMS: atom_id res chain seq x y z
N GLY A 1 43.60 -70.22 30.61
CA GLY A 1 43.19 -69.05 29.82
C GLY A 1 41.70 -68.92 29.91
N ALA A 2 41.21 -67.85 30.54
CA ALA A 2 39.79 -67.51 30.62
C ALA A 2 39.67 -66.00 30.35
N GLY A 3 38.79 -65.62 29.44
CA GLY A 3 38.60 -64.23 29.01
C GLY A 3 37.35 -64.15 28.14
N TRP A 4 36.27 -63.67 28.76
CA TRP A 4 34.89 -63.74 28.30
C TRP A 4 34.51 -62.56 27.40
N GLU A 5 33.35 -62.69 26.77
CA GLU A 5 32.65 -61.78 25.85
C GLU A 5 32.72 -60.29 26.20
N GLY A 6 32.90 -59.47 25.16
CA GLY A 6 32.75 -58.02 25.21
C GLY A 6 31.95 -57.52 24.02
N ALA A 7 30.65 -57.33 24.23
CA ALA A 7 29.78 -56.56 23.36
C ALA A 7 30.24 -55.10 23.23
N ARG A 8 30.01 -54.47 22.06
CA ARG A 8 29.40 -53.14 21.92
C ARG A 8 29.26 -52.73 20.45
N GLY A 9 28.03 -52.38 20.09
CA GLY A 9 27.60 -52.04 18.74
C GLY A 9 28.27 -50.81 18.14
N GLY A 10 28.43 -50.84 16.82
CA GLY A 10 28.86 -49.69 16.04
C GLY A 10 27.74 -48.65 15.93
N PRO A 11 28.06 -47.35 15.93
CA PRO A 11 27.07 -46.30 15.71
C PRO A 11 26.67 -46.30 14.23
N GLY A 12 25.47 -46.83 13.95
CA GLY A 12 24.75 -46.59 12.70
C GLY A 12 24.38 -45.11 12.62
N VAL A 13 25.05 -44.39 11.72
CA VAL A 13 24.68 -43.02 11.35
C VAL A 13 23.30 -43.09 10.67
N PRO A 14 22.27 -42.35 11.13
CA PRO A 14 21.03 -42.27 10.38
C PRO A 14 21.30 -41.51 9.09
N ALA A 15 21.05 -42.17 7.95
CA ALA A 15 21.10 -41.57 6.63
C ALA A 15 20.21 -40.32 6.61
N ALA A 16 20.84 -39.16 6.44
CA ALA A 16 20.14 -37.90 6.24
C ALA A 16 19.18 -38.05 5.06
N SER A 17 17.90 -37.75 5.30
CA SER A 17 16.88 -37.68 4.25
C SER A 17 17.36 -36.74 3.15
N PRO A 18 17.27 -37.11 1.85
CA PRO A 18 17.53 -36.16 0.81
C PRO A 18 16.36 -35.18 0.83
N GLY A 19 16.59 -34.03 1.47
CA GLY A 19 15.73 -32.87 1.38
C GLY A 19 15.47 -32.60 -0.09
N ARG A 20 14.21 -32.77 -0.47
CA ARG A 20 13.64 -32.55 -1.80
C ARG A 20 14.16 -31.22 -2.33
N ARG A 21 15.25 -31.28 -3.11
CA ARG A 21 15.77 -30.17 -3.89
C ARG A 21 14.67 -29.85 -4.91
N ARG A 22 13.83 -28.85 -4.59
CA ARG A 22 12.93 -28.23 -5.58
C ARG A 22 13.82 -27.52 -6.58
N GLU A 23 14.24 -28.26 -7.58
CA GLU A 23 14.82 -27.71 -8.79
C GLU A 23 13.65 -27.28 -9.67
N HIS A 24 13.09 -26.10 -9.38
CA HIS A 24 12.25 -25.40 -10.35
C HIS A 24 13.23 -24.65 -11.25
N ARG A 25 13.67 -25.31 -12.31
CA ARG A 25 14.48 -24.69 -13.37
C ARG A 25 13.59 -24.51 -14.59
N SER A 26 12.78 -23.46 -14.58
CA SER A 26 12.39 -22.79 -15.81
C SER A 26 13.24 -21.53 -15.94
N THR A 27 13.98 -21.40 -17.03
CA THR A 27 14.75 -20.19 -17.36
C THR A 27 13.86 -18.97 -17.63
N GLY A 28 12.52 -19.12 -17.59
CA GLY A 28 11.55 -18.04 -17.55
C GLY A 28 11.11 -17.58 -16.15
N GLU A 29 11.51 -18.24 -15.06
CA GLU A 29 10.97 -18.00 -13.71
C GLU A 29 11.77 -17.02 -12.84
N MET A 30 13.07 -16.84 -13.08
CA MET A 30 13.92 -15.97 -12.26
C MET A 30 13.62 -14.47 -12.46
N TRP A 31 13.25 -14.07 -13.68
CA TRP A 31 12.96 -12.66 -13.97
C TRP A 31 11.67 -12.18 -13.28
N TYR A 32 10.77 -13.10 -12.92
CA TYR A 32 9.55 -12.78 -12.21
C TYR A 32 9.75 -12.57 -10.70
N GLU A 33 10.92 -12.88 -10.15
CA GLU A 33 11.24 -12.63 -8.73
C GLU A 33 11.24 -11.13 -8.38
N ILE A 34 11.39 -10.23 -9.36
CA ILE A 34 11.30 -8.78 -9.16
C ILE A 34 9.85 -8.27 -9.07
N LEU A 35 8.89 -9.02 -9.63
CA LEU A 35 7.47 -8.64 -9.63
C LEU A 35 6.90 -8.42 -8.22
N PRO A 36 7.11 -9.31 -7.23
CA PRO A 36 6.61 -9.06 -5.87
C PRO A 36 7.23 -7.81 -5.24
N GLY A 37 8.50 -7.52 -5.48
CA GLY A 37 9.16 -6.29 -5.01
C GLY A 37 8.53 -5.03 -5.62
N MET A 38 8.30 -5.04 -6.93
CA MET A 38 7.65 -3.94 -7.65
C MET A 38 6.18 -3.78 -7.24
N ALA A 39 5.46 -4.88 -6.98
CA ALA A 39 4.08 -4.85 -6.52
C ALA A 39 3.95 -4.22 -5.13
N ILE A 40 4.81 -4.62 -4.18
CA ILE A 40 4.82 -4.05 -2.82
C ILE A 40 5.16 -2.55 -2.89
N MET A 41 6.20 -2.17 -3.63
CA MET A 41 6.55 -0.76 -3.80
C MET A 41 5.42 0.05 -4.44
N GLY A 42 4.79 -0.48 -5.48
CA GLY A 42 3.65 0.14 -6.14
C GLY A 42 2.47 0.36 -5.20
N ILE A 43 2.12 -0.64 -4.38
CA ILE A 43 1.05 -0.53 -3.38
C ILE A 43 1.42 0.51 -2.32
N CYS A 44 2.62 0.44 -1.75
CA CYS A 44 3.09 1.37 -0.73
C CYS A 44 3.06 2.84 -1.20
N LEU A 45 3.38 3.10 -2.47
CA LEU A 45 3.30 4.44 -3.06
C LEU A 45 1.87 4.84 -3.45
N SER A 46 1.02 3.87 -3.79
CA SER A 46 -0.39 4.14 -4.16
C SER A 46 -1.25 4.49 -2.94
N ILE A 47 -1.01 3.89 -1.78
CA ILE A 47 -1.76 4.12 -0.54
C ILE A 47 -1.87 5.61 -0.18
N PRO A 48 -0.78 6.40 -0.08
CA PRO A 48 -0.90 7.82 0.26
C PRO A 48 -1.64 8.64 -0.80
N GLY A 49 -1.52 8.30 -2.09
CA GLY A 49 -2.25 8.96 -3.18
C GLY A 49 -3.75 8.73 -3.10
N LEU A 50 -4.17 7.47 -2.91
CA LEU A 50 -5.58 7.14 -2.71
C LEU A 50 -6.13 7.74 -1.42
N SER A 51 -5.38 7.64 -0.32
CA SER A 51 -5.77 8.20 0.97
C SER A 51 -6.03 9.70 0.87
N THR A 52 -5.11 10.46 0.28
CA THR A 52 -5.29 11.91 0.10
C THR A 52 -6.45 12.26 -0.82
N LEU A 53 -6.73 11.48 -1.88
CA LEU A 53 -7.91 11.67 -2.72
C LEU A 53 -9.21 11.52 -1.90
N TYR A 54 -9.33 10.45 -1.11
CA TYR A 54 -10.50 10.22 -0.27
C TYR A 54 -10.67 11.29 0.80
N ILE A 55 -9.58 11.67 1.47
CA ILE A 55 -9.59 12.74 2.49
C ILE A 55 -10.02 14.07 1.87
N ASN A 56 -9.44 14.44 0.72
CA ASN A 56 -9.81 15.68 0.04
C ASN A 56 -11.29 15.67 -0.37
N ARG A 57 -11.80 14.54 -0.86
CA ARG A 57 -13.20 14.42 -1.23
C ARG A 57 -14.13 14.51 -0.02
N TRP A 58 -13.74 13.91 1.11
CA TRP A 58 -14.50 13.98 2.35
C TRP A 58 -14.56 15.41 2.93
N CYS A 59 -13.41 16.09 3.01
CA CYS A 59 -13.32 17.41 3.60
C CYS A 59 -13.97 18.53 2.76
N ASN A 60 -14.18 18.32 1.46
CA ASN A 60 -14.72 19.32 0.52
C ASN A 60 -16.13 19.01 0.04
N GLY A 61 -16.92 18.25 0.82
CA GLY A 61 -18.33 17.98 0.51
C GLY A 61 -18.53 17.12 -0.75
N GLY A 62 -17.65 16.15 -0.98
CA GLY A 62 -17.71 15.24 -2.13
C GLY A 62 -17.06 15.77 -3.41
N LYS A 63 -16.56 17.01 -3.40
CA LYS A 63 -15.91 17.66 -4.54
C LYS A 63 -14.39 17.61 -4.42
N GLU A 64 -13.71 17.91 -5.52
CA GLU A 64 -12.27 18.09 -5.52
C GLU A 64 -11.89 19.35 -4.72
N LYS A 65 -10.73 19.31 -4.04
CA LYS A 65 -10.22 20.44 -3.27
C LYS A 65 -9.88 21.60 -4.22
N ARG A 66 -10.41 22.79 -3.96
CA ARG A 66 -9.98 24.00 -4.68
C ARG A 66 -8.51 24.32 -4.40
N ILE A 67 -7.74 24.51 -5.46
CA ILE A 67 -6.33 24.93 -5.39
C ILE A 67 -6.25 26.41 -5.80
N ALA A 68 -5.89 27.28 -4.86
CA ALA A 68 -5.66 28.69 -5.13
C ALA A 68 -4.17 28.92 -5.42
N ARG A 69 -3.78 28.81 -6.70
CA ARG A 69 -2.42 29.12 -7.19
C ARG A 69 -2.21 30.62 -7.38
N TYR A 70 -3.27 31.33 -7.77
CA TYR A 70 -3.25 32.77 -8.03
C TYR A 70 -4.06 33.55 -7.00
N PRO A 71 -3.73 34.84 -6.73
CA PRO A 71 -4.46 35.67 -5.78
C PRO A 71 -5.96 35.79 -6.11
N ILE A 72 -6.32 35.86 -7.39
CA ILE A 72 -7.73 35.91 -7.83
C ILE A 72 -8.49 34.63 -7.42
N GLN A 73 -7.83 33.47 -7.45
CA GLN A 73 -8.48 32.22 -7.03
C GLN A 73 -8.73 32.21 -5.53
N TRP A 74 -7.84 32.81 -4.73
CA TRP A 74 -8.03 32.98 -3.30
C TRP A 74 -9.19 33.93 -3.00
N THR A 75 -9.23 35.10 -3.64
CA THR A 75 -10.32 36.08 -3.41
C THR A 75 -11.69 35.51 -3.77
N LEU A 76 -11.77 34.70 -4.83
CA LEU A 76 -12.99 33.96 -5.20
C LEU A 76 -13.36 32.87 -4.18
N MET A 77 -12.38 32.15 -3.62
CA MET A 77 -12.64 31.16 -2.56
C MET A 77 -13.12 31.82 -1.26
N GLU A 78 -12.57 32.98 -0.92
CA GLU A 78 -12.98 33.80 0.23
C GLU A 78 -14.38 34.40 0.03
N ARG A 79 -14.73 34.75 -1.21
CA ARG A 79 -16.10 35.14 -1.58
C ARG A 79 -17.06 33.98 -1.36
N ASP A 80 -16.76 32.80 -1.89
CA ASP A 80 -17.64 31.63 -1.74
C ASP A 80 -17.81 31.24 -0.27
N ARG A 81 -16.75 31.34 0.55
CA ARG A 81 -16.83 31.17 2.00
C ARG A 81 -17.84 32.12 2.65
N ARG A 82 -17.83 33.40 2.26
CA ARG A 82 -18.75 34.43 2.78
C ARG A 82 -20.19 34.24 2.31
N VAL A 83 -20.37 33.95 1.02
CA VAL A 83 -21.71 33.72 0.42
C VAL A 83 -22.36 32.45 0.94
N SER A 84 -21.58 31.43 1.32
CA SER A 84 -22.11 30.16 1.84
C SER A 84 -22.99 30.31 3.09
N GLY A 85 -22.79 31.36 3.91
CA GLY A 85 -23.47 31.57 5.20
C GLY A 85 -23.03 30.63 6.32
N VAL A 86 -22.29 29.56 6.02
CA VAL A 86 -21.86 28.52 6.98
C VAL A 86 -20.34 28.46 7.14
N ASN A 87 -19.63 29.51 6.71
CA ASN A 87 -18.18 29.63 6.77
C ASN A 87 -17.41 28.47 6.08
N LYS A 88 -18.01 27.84 5.07
CA LYS A 88 -17.42 26.69 4.33
C LYS A 88 -17.43 26.99 2.84
N TYR A 89 -16.25 27.09 2.24
CA TYR A 89 -16.12 27.47 0.82
C TYR A 89 -16.65 26.42 -0.17
N TYR A 90 -16.74 25.15 0.22
CA TYR A 90 -17.21 24.08 -0.67
C TYR A 90 -18.75 23.97 -0.75
N VAL A 91 -19.46 24.69 0.13
CA VAL A 91 -20.92 24.78 0.12
C VAL A 91 -21.33 25.81 -0.92
N SER A 92 -21.68 25.32 -2.11
CA SER A 92 -22.09 26.17 -3.24
C SER A 92 -23.52 26.64 -3.04
N LYS A 93 -23.77 27.91 -3.41
CA LYS A 93 -25.11 28.50 -3.53
C LYS A 93 -25.36 28.74 -5.02
N GLY A 94 -26.45 28.21 -5.54
CA GLY A 94 -26.87 28.39 -6.93
C GLY A 94 -27.91 29.50 -7.08
N LEU A 95 -28.74 29.35 -8.10
CA LEU A 95 -29.84 30.27 -8.42
C LEU A 95 -30.92 30.29 -7.34
N GLU A 96 -31.00 29.24 -6.51
CA GLU A 96 -31.95 29.15 -5.38
C GLU A 96 -31.71 30.20 -4.28
N ASN A 97 -30.59 30.91 -4.32
CA ASN A 97 -30.24 31.95 -3.35
C ASN A 97 -30.59 33.37 -3.85
N ILE A 98 -31.21 33.50 -5.02
CA ILE A 98 -31.59 34.79 -5.62
C ILE A 98 -33.13 34.82 -5.70
N ASP A 99 -33.72 35.91 -5.20
CA ASP A 99 -35.16 36.20 -5.23
C ASP A 99 -35.58 36.81 -6.57
#